data_AF-V7CNN5-F1
#
_entry.id   AF-V7CNN5-F1
#
_cell.length_a   1.000
_cell.length_b   1.000
_cell.length_c   1.000
_cell.angle_alpha   90.00
_cell.angle_beta   90.00
_cell.angle_gamma   90.00
#
_symmetry.space_group_name_H-M   'P 1'
#
loop_
_entity.id
_entity.type
_entity.pdbx_description
1 polymer ?
#
loop_
_entity_poly.entity_id
_entity_poly.type
_entity_poly.pdbx_seq_one_letter_code
_entity_poly.pdbx_strand_id
1 'polypeptide(L)'
;MNPFKFFTPTINFLTSKGHNIQILCLSTGGAEGKGNIRKRELFQACVTLKVPMQQVKIVDHPDLQDGFGKVWNRSLLAKIIEEEITNCSIDMIITFDFYGVSGHCNHRDVHYGVCKLLHDTLQRDIEVWELVPQAFCGLVQLYLYEHS
;
A
#
# COMPACT_ATOMS: atom_id res chain seq x y z
N MET A 1 13.24 2.07 -11.81
CA MET A 1 13.48 1.80 -10.37
C MET A 1 12.55 0.66 -9.93
N ASN A 2 12.91 -0.23 -8.99
CA ASN A 2 11.94 -1.23 -8.46
C ASN A 2 11.08 -0.55 -7.38
N PRO A 3 9.77 -0.30 -7.62
CA PRO A 3 8.90 0.36 -6.66
C PRO A 3 8.53 -0.53 -5.47
N PHE A 4 8.73 -1.85 -5.57
CA PHE A 4 8.46 -2.81 -4.49
C PHE A 4 9.73 -3.23 -3.74
N LYS A 5 10.78 -2.40 -3.71
CA LYS A 5 12.10 -2.79 -3.17
C LYS A 5 12.03 -3.52 -1.82
N PHE A 6 11.17 -3.08 -0.90
CA PHE A 6 11.00 -3.68 0.44
C PHE A 6 10.15 -4.94 0.47
N PHE A 7 9.12 -4.99 -0.37
CA PHE A 7 8.14 -6.07 -0.38
C PHE A 7 8.37 -7.11 -1.48
N THR A 8 9.36 -6.91 -2.35
CA THR A 8 9.68 -7.87 -3.43
C THR A 8 9.85 -9.31 -2.90
N PRO A 9 10.59 -9.55 -1.80
CA PRO A 9 10.68 -10.91 -1.24
C PRO A 9 9.32 -11.44 -0.76
N THR A 10 8.54 -10.61 -0.07
CA THR A 10 7.21 -10.95 0.46
C THR A 10 6.22 -11.26 -0.66
N ILE A 11 6.12 -10.39 -1.68
CA ILE A 11 5.27 -10.58 -2.85
C ILE A 11 5.66 -11.86 -3.58
N ASN A 12 6.95 -12.07 -3.86
CA ASN A 12 7.42 -13.29 -4.53
C ASN A 12 7.08 -14.55 -3.74
N PHE A 13 7.29 -14.54 -2.42
CA PHE A 13 6.93 -15.66 -1.56
C PHE A 13 5.44 -15.95 -1.63
N LEU A 14 4.60 -14.93 -1.44
CA LEU A 14 3.16 -15.09 -1.41
C LEU A 14 2.59 -15.53 -2.76
N THR A 15 3.05 -14.92 -3.86
CA THR A 15 2.71 -15.34 -5.21
C THR A 15 3.16 -16.79 -5.46
N SER A 16 4.34 -17.20 -4.98
CA SER A 16 4.81 -18.58 -5.14
C SER A 16 4.00 -19.62 -4.38
N LYS A 17 3.32 -19.20 -3.31
CA LYS A 17 2.39 -20.03 -2.53
C LYS A 17 0.97 -20.02 -3.08
N GLY A 18 0.70 -19.23 -4.12
CA GLY A 18 -0.61 -19.14 -4.76
C GLY A 18 -1.58 -18.20 -4.04
N HIS A 19 -1.11 -17.34 -3.13
CA HIS A 19 -1.97 -16.34 -2.51
C HIS A 19 -2.43 -15.29 -3.52
N ASN A 20 -3.64 -14.78 -3.29
CA ASN A 20 -4.19 -13.69 -4.06
C ASN A 20 -3.67 -12.36 -3.50
N ILE A 21 -2.94 -11.58 -4.31
CA ILE A 21 -2.30 -10.34 -3.87
C ILE A 21 -2.98 -9.16 -4.55
N GLN A 22 -3.40 -8.17 -3.76
CA GLN A 22 -3.86 -6.87 -4.26
C GLN A 22 -2.85 -5.77 -3.90
N ILE A 23 -2.51 -4.94 -4.87
CA ILE A 23 -1.59 -3.80 -4.69
C ILE A 23 -2.41 -2.52 -4.77
N LEU A 24 -2.49 -1.79 -3.66
CA LEU A 24 -3.02 -0.44 -3.63
C LEU A 24 -1.87 0.56 -3.47
N CYS A 25 -1.69 1.40 -4.47
CA CYS A 25 -0.80 2.55 -4.40
C CYS A 25 -1.64 3.81 -4.16
N LEU A 26 -1.47 4.46 -3.00
CA LEU A 26 -2.30 5.60 -2.58
C LEU A 26 -2.00 6.92 -3.29
N SER A 27 -0.96 6.97 -4.13
CA SER A 27 -0.67 8.12 -4.96
C SER A 27 0.04 7.71 -6.25
N THR A 28 0.12 8.61 -7.22
CA THR A 28 0.92 8.41 -8.43
C THR A 28 2.42 8.62 -8.23
N GLY A 29 2.86 9.05 -7.03
CA GLY A 29 4.24 9.50 -6.79
C GLY A 29 4.57 10.76 -7.60
N GLY A 30 3.62 11.67 -7.77
CA GLY A 30 3.70 12.79 -8.70
C GLY A 30 4.56 13.99 -8.28
N ALA A 31 5.22 13.98 -7.11
CA ALA A 31 5.87 15.16 -6.51
C ALA A 31 6.85 15.90 -7.45
N GLU A 32 7.53 15.18 -8.34
CA GLU A 32 8.50 15.72 -9.32
C GLU A 32 7.93 15.84 -10.74
N GLY A 33 6.60 15.78 -10.91
CA GLY A 33 5.96 15.72 -12.23
C GLY A 33 6.15 14.37 -12.96
N LYS A 34 6.67 13.35 -12.26
CA LYS A 34 6.99 12.02 -12.82
C LYS A 34 5.91 10.96 -12.64
N GLY A 35 4.70 11.34 -12.21
CA GLY A 35 3.64 10.37 -11.85
C GLY A 35 3.31 9.38 -12.96
N ASN A 36 3.21 9.84 -14.21
CA ASN A 36 2.98 8.96 -15.37
C ASN A 36 4.12 7.97 -15.64
N ILE A 37 5.37 8.37 -15.38
CA ILE A 37 6.54 7.50 -15.51
C ILE A 37 6.50 6.45 -14.39
N ARG A 38 6.33 6.87 -13.15
CA ARG A 38 6.30 6.00 -11.97
C ARG A 38 5.14 4.99 -12.02
N LYS A 39 3.98 5.39 -12.54
CA LYS A 39 2.86 4.49 -12.81
C LYS A 39 3.24 3.36 -13.79
N ARG A 40 3.95 3.69 -14.87
CA ARG A 40 4.45 2.66 -15.82
C ARG A 40 5.49 1.76 -15.16
N GLU A 41 6.42 2.32 -14.40
CA GLU A 41 7.42 1.52 -13.66
C GLU A 41 6.76 0.56 -12.66
N LEU A 42 5.71 1.00 -11.96
CA LEU A 42 4.93 0.18 -11.05
C LEU A 42 4.30 -1.01 -11.75
N PHE A 43 3.62 -0.78 -12.87
CA PHE A 43 3.03 -1.87 -13.64
C PHE A 43 4.07 -2.85 -14.21
N GLN A 44 5.20 -2.35 -14.71
CA GLN A 44 6.29 -3.21 -15.19
C GLN A 44 6.87 -4.09 -14.06
N ALA A 45 6.97 -3.54 -12.85
CA ALA A 45 7.39 -4.31 -11.69
C ALA A 45 6.34 -5.37 -11.31
N CYS A 46 5.04 -5.05 -11.34
CA CYS A 46 3.98 -6.04 -11.10
C CYS A 46 4.06 -7.22 -12.09
N VAL A 47 4.30 -6.94 -13.37
CA VAL A 47 4.50 -7.99 -14.39
C VAL A 47 5.67 -8.89 -14.03
N THR A 48 6.78 -8.32 -13.56
CA THR A 48 7.97 -9.08 -13.13
C THR A 48 7.67 -9.97 -11.93
N LEU A 49 6.81 -9.50 -11.01
CA LEU A 49 6.37 -10.22 -9.82
C LEU A 49 5.17 -11.15 -10.08
N LYS A 50 4.76 -11.29 -11.34
CA LYS A 50 3.60 -12.10 -11.76
C LYS A 50 2.29 -11.68 -11.07
N VAL A 51 2.14 -10.40 -10.77
CA VAL A 51 0.90 -9.81 -10.25
C VAL A 51 0.07 -9.29 -11.43
N PRO A 52 -1.12 -9.86 -11.72
CA PRO A 52 -2.03 -9.38 -12.74
C PRO A 52 -2.37 -7.88 -12.60
N MET A 53 -2.53 -7.20 -13.73
CA MET A 53 -2.79 -5.75 -13.76
C MET A 53 -4.12 -5.37 -13.11
N GLN A 54 -5.11 -6.26 -13.14
CA GLN A 54 -6.42 -6.09 -12.51
C GLN A 54 -6.34 -6.05 -10.98
N GLN A 55 -5.22 -6.53 -10.42
CA GLN A 55 -4.95 -6.58 -8.99
C GLN A 55 -4.19 -5.35 -8.50
N VAL A 56 -4.01 -4.36 -9.36
CA VAL A 56 -3.21 -3.17 -9.08
C VAL A 56 -4.09 -1.94 -9.21
N LYS A 57 -4.36 -1.29 -8.09
CA LYS A 57 -5.07 -0.01 -8.02
C LYS A 57 -4.11 1.11 -7.66
N ILE A 58 -4.15 2.19 -8.44
CA ILE A 58 -3.38 3.40 -8.16
C ILE A 58 -4.37 4.54 -7.97
N VAL A 59 -4.35 5.14 -6.79
CA VAL A 59 -5.18 6.28 -6.43
C VAL A 59 -4.54 7.55 -6.97
N ASP A 60 -5.36 8.39 -7.60
CA ASP A 60 -5.00 9.73 -8.02
C ASP A 60 -6.04 10.69 -7.44
N HIS A 61 -5.84 11.09 -6.18
CA HIS A 61 -6.75 11.93 -5.43
C HIS A 61 -6.05 13.25 -5.07
N PRO A 62 -6.71 14.43 -5.22
CA PRO A 62 -6.08 15.73 -4.94
C PRO A 62 -5.56 15.87 -3.51
N ASP A 63 -6.19 15.20 -2.54
CA ASP A 63 -5.76 15.22 -1.13
C ASP A 63 -4.67 14.18 -0.77
N LEU A 64 -4.32 13.28 -1.71
CA LEU A 64 -3.31 12.23 -1.51
C LEU A 64 -2.10 12.40 -2.44
N GLN A 65 -1.72 13.65 -2.70
CA GLN A 65 -0.54 13.96 -3.51
C GLN A 65 0.73 13.69 -2.72
N ASP A 66 1.67 12.97 -3.33
CA ASP A 66 2.98 12.65 -2.77
C ASP A 66 3.84 13.90 -2.60
N GLY A 67 4.64 13.93 -1.53
CA GLY A 67 5.70 14.93 -1.36
C GLY A 67 5.93 15.34 0.10
N PHE A 68 7.12 15.88 0.36
CA PHE A 68 7.47 16.39 1.68
C PHE A 68 6.52 17.51 2.12
N GLY A 69 6.00 17.39 3.35
CA GLY A 69 5.06 18.37 3.93
C GLY A 69 3.62 18.24 3.43
N LYS A 70 3.32 17.29 2.54
CA LYS A 70 1.93 16.95 2.16
C LYS A 70 1.39 15.98 3.22
N VAL A 71 0.55 16.47 4.13
CA VAL A 71 -0.12 15.62 5.11
C VAL A 71 -1.36 15.01 4.46
N TRP A 72 -1.51 13.70 4.57
CA TRP A 72 -2.68 13.01 4.03
C TRP A 72 -3.79 12.89 5.07
N ASN A 73 -5.03 13.03 4.61
CA ASN A 73 -6.20 12.89 5.48
C ASN A 73 -6.40 11.41 5.86
N ARG A 74 -6.19 11.10 7.14
CA ARG A 74 -6.27 9.74 7.69
C ARG A 74 -7.67 9.13 7.61
N SER A 75 -8.72 9.94 7.70
CA SER A 75 -10.11 9.47 7.52
C SER A 75 -10.39 9.11 6.06
N LEU A 76 -9.87 9.89 5.12
CA LEU A 76 -9.95 9.56 3.70
C LEU A 76 -9.17 8.28 3.38
N LEU A 77 -7.97 8.13 3.97
CA LEU A 77 -7.18 6.90 3.86
C LEU A 77 -7.98 5.70 4.38
N ALA A 78 -8.46 5.77 5.63
CA ALA A 78 -9.26 4.70 6.22
C ALA A 78 -10.44 4.29 5.32
N LYS A 79 -11.18 5.27 4.79
CA LYS A 79 -12.29 5.03 3.86
C LYS A 79 -11.86 4.33 2.56
N ILE A 80 -10.81 4.82 1.89
CA ILE A 80 -10.32 4.20 0.64
C ILE A 80 -9.83 2.77 0.91
N ILE A 81 -9.15 2.56 2.03
CA ILE A 81 -8.64 1.25 2.46
C ILE A 81 -9.81 0.29 2.74
N GLU A 82 -10.86 0.75 3.43
CA GLU A 82 -12.07 -0.02 3.72
C GLU A 82 -12.85 -0.40 2.46
N GLU A 83 -12.98 0.54 1.52
CA GLU A 83 -13.59 0.29 0.21
C GLU A 83 -12.83 -0.79 -0.54
N GLU A 84 -11.50 -0.76 -0.53
CA GLU A 84 -10.68 -1.78 -1.20
C GLU A 84 -10.78 -3.15 -0.52
N ILE A 85 -10.76 -3.17 0.82
CA ILE A 85 -11.01 -4.39 1.59
C ILE A 85 -12.33 -5.03 1.16
N THR A 86 -13.40 -4.24 1.10
CA THR A 86 -14.73 -4.74 0.79
C THR A 86 -14.84 -5.20 -0.66
N ASN A 87 -14.28 -4.44 -1.61
CA ASN A 87 -14.39 -4.75 -3.04
C ASN A 87 -13.56 -5.96 -3.46
N CYS A 88 -12.46 -6.24 -2.75
CA CYS A 88 -11.53 -7.31 -3.07
C CYS A 88 -11.54 -8.45 -2.05
N SER A 89 -12.44 -8.39 -1.06
CA SER A 89 -12.55 -9.35 0.04
C SER A 89 -11.25 -9.55 0.82
N ILE A 90 -10.48 -8.49 1.09
CA ILE A 90 -9.19 -8.58 1.79
C ILE A 90 -9.39 -8.98 3.26
N ASP A 91 -8.55 -9.88 3.76
CA ASP A 91 -8.47 -10.27 5.17
C ASP A 91 -7.13 -9.92 5.84
N MET A 92 -6.08 -9.63 5.06
CA MET A 92 -4.78 -9.26 5.60
C MET A 92 -4.21 -7.99 4.93
N ILE A 93 -3.65 -7.08 5.71
CA ILE A 93 -2.95 -5.89 5.23
C ILE A 93 -1.48 -5.99 5.60
N ILE A 94 -0.59 -5.70 4.64
CA ILE A 94 0.84 -5.51 4.87
C ILE A 94 1.22 -4.07 4.53
N THR A 95 1.70 -3.33 5.53
CA THR A 95 2.11 -1.92 5.37
C THR A 95 3.40 -1.64 6.13
N PHE A 96 3.85 -0.38 6.16
CA PHE A 96 4.91 0.05 7.06
C PHE A 96 4.38 0.44 8.43
N ASP A 97 5.27 0.41 9.41
CA ASP A 97 5.02 0.88 10.76
C ASP A 97 4.85 2.41 10.88
N PHE A 98 4.71 2.88 12.12
CA PHE A 98 4.53 4.29 12.47
C PHE A 98 5.65 5.23 12.01
N TYR A 99 6.87 4.70 11.81
CA TYR A 99 8.00 5.49 11.31
C TYR A 99 7.94 5.60 9.77
N GLY A 100 7.31 4.62 9.13
CA GLY A 100 7.41 4.46 7.70
C GLY A 100 8.84 4.09 7.32
N VAL A 101 9.17 4.28 6.05
CA VAL A 101 10.45 3.76 5.55
C VAL A 101 11.60 4.75 5.78
N SER A 102 11.34 6.06 5.76
CA SER A 102 12.34 7.14 5.93
C SER A 102 11.84 8.29 6.82
N GLY A 103 10.75 8.10 7.57
CA GLY A 103 10.05 9.20 8.24
C GLY A 103 9.22 10.07 7.29
N HIS A 104 9.12 9.73 6.00
CA HIS A 104 8.35 10.48 5.02
C HIS A 104 6.87 10.56 5.43
N CYS A 105 6.29 11.76 5.44
CA CYS A 105 4.98 12.04 6.05
C CYS A 105 3.87 11.16 5.50
N ASN A 106 3.85 10.91 4.18
CA ASN A 106 2.83 10.08 3.56
C ASN A 106 2.81 8.64 4.10
N HIS A 107 3.97 8.03 4.41
CA HIS A 107 4.00 6.68 5.02
C HIS A 107 3.39 6.65 6.40
N ARG A 108 3.74 7.65 7.19
CA ARG A 108 3.25 7.78 8.56
C ARG A 108 1.74 7.96 8.55
N ASP A 109 1.22 8.74 7.60
CA ASP A 109 -0.22 8.91 7.45
C ASP A 109 -0.92 7.63 6.97
N VAL A 110 -0.27 6.78 6.15
CA VAL A 110 -0.80 5.43 5.84
C VAL A 110 -0.95 4.60 7.11
N HIS A 111 0.09 4.51 7.94
CA HIS A 111 0.03 3.80 9.23
C HIS A 111 -1.14 4.31 10.07
N TYR A 112 -1.24 5.63 10.29
CA TYR A 112 -2.33 6.19 11.10
C TYR A 112 -3.71 6.05 10.44
N GLY A 113 -3.80 6.00 9.11
CA GLY A 113 -5.02 5.69 8.38
C GLY A 113 -5.48 4.24 8.64
N VAL A 114 -4.54 3.29 8.65
CA VAL A 114 -4.81 1.88 9.00
C VAL A 114 -5.20 1.75 10.47
N CYS A 115 -4.50 2.40 11.40
CA CYS A 115 -4.91 2.40 12.81
C CYS A 115 -6.32 2.97 13.00
N LYS A 116 -6.66 4.03 12.25
CA LYS A 116 -8.00 4.62 12.28
C LYS A 116 -9.06 3.64 11.76
N LEU A 117 -8.80 2.98 10.63
CA LEU A 117 -9.66 1.92 10.12
C LEU A 117 -9.92 0.86 11.20
N LEU A 118 -8.87 0.30 11.80
CA LEU A 118 -9.01 -0.75 12.82
C LEU A 118 -9.79 -0.29 14.06
N HIS A 119 -9.70 0.99 14.42
CA HIS A 119 -10.46 1.55 15.52
C HIS A 119 -11.95 1.75 15.17
N ASP A 120 -12.24 2.19 13.95
CA ASP A 120 -13.59 2.49 13.49
C ASP A 120 -14.35 1.21 13.08
N THR A 121 -13.64 0.16 12.63
CA THR A 121 -14.21 -1.11 12.16
C THR A 121 -14.31 -2.13 13.31
N LEU A 122 -15.45 -2.16 14.01
CA LEU A 122 -15.72 -3.12 15.10
C LEU A 122 -16.19 -4.53 14.66
N GLN A 123 -16.24 -4.85 13.36
CA GLN A 123 -16.98 -6.03 12.86
C GLN A 123 -16.27 -6.94 11.84
N ARG A 124 -14.99 -6.73 11.51
CA ARG A 124 -14.25 -7.64 10.61
C ARG A 124 -12.93 -8.07 11.23
N ASP A 125 -12.69 -9.39 11.21
CA ASP A 125 -11.39 -9.96 11.55
C ASP A 125 -10.43 -9.67 10.39
N ILE A 126 -9.67 -8.58 10.51
CA ILE A 126 -8.62 -8.20 9.56
C ILE A 126 -7.28 -8.25 10.29
N GLU A 127 -6.34 -9.02 9.75
CA GLU A 127 -4.98 -9.08 10.27
C GLU A 127 -4.12 -7.98 9.64
N VAL A 128 -3.33 -7.27 10.44
CA VAL A 128 -2.45 -6.20 9.95
C VAL A 128 -1.02 -6.48 10.38
N TRP A 129 -0.14 -6.59 9.39
CA TRP A 129 1.30 -6.77 9.57
C TRP A 129 2.04 -5.52 9.14
N GLU A 130 2.94 -5.05 9.99
CA GLU A 130 3.77 -3.89 9.72
C GLU A 130 5.23 -4.30 9.52
N LEU A 131 5.81 -3.84 8.42
CA LEU A 131 7.25 -3.95 8.21
C LEU A 131 7.94 -2.88 9.07
N VAL A 132 8.67 -3.33 10.09
CA VAL A 132 9.53 -2.49 10.93
C VAL A 132 10.89 -2.34 10.25
N PRO A 133 11.21 -1.18 9.64
CA PRO A 133 12.49 -1.00 8.99
C PRO A 133 13.57 -0.74 10.05
N GLN A 134 14.45 -1.71 10.29
CA GLN A 134 15.73 -1.43 10.91
C GLN A 134 16.58 -0.62 9.91
N ALA A 135 16.45 0.71 10.00
CA ALA A 135 17.12 1.76 9.23
C ALA A 135 16.63 2.01 7.78
N PHE A 136 16.11 3.24 7.60
CA PHE A 136 16.04 4.08 6.38
C PHE A 136 15.91 3.37 4.99
N CYS A 137 14.74 3.47 4.34
CA CYS A 137 14.50 4.35 3.16
C CYS A 137 13.40 3.92 2.15
N GLY A 138 12.24 4.62 2.01
CA GLY A 138 11.33 4.62 0.82
C GLY A 138 10.05 3.72 0.69
N LEU A 139 8.91 4.36 0.35
CA LEU A 139 7.47 3.99 0.23
C LEU A 139 6.94 2.58 -0.22
N VAL A 140 5.70 2.16 0.17
CA VAL A 140 4.71 1.11 -0.36
C VAL A 140 3.55 0.76 0.66
N GLN A 141 2.39 0.26 0.18
CA GLN A 141 1.29 -0.43 0.91
C GLN A 141 0.82 -1.68 0.11
N LEU A 142 0.40 -2.79 0.76
CA LEU A 142 -0.05 -4.06 0.15
C LEU A 142 -1.23 -4.73 0.91
N TYR A 143 -2.06 -5.50 0.20
CA TYR A 143 -3.27 -6.20 0.69
C TYR A 143 -3.25 -7.70 0.31
N LEU A 144 -3.81 -8.57 1.16
CA LEU A 144 -3.82 -10.04 1.06
C LEU A 144 -5.19 -10.65 1.39
N TYR A 145 -5.44 -11.84 0.82
CA TYR A 145 -6.64 -12.67 0.96
C TYR A 145 -6.26 -14.16 1.14
N GLU A 146 -6.84 -14.84 2.13
CA GLU A 146 -6.87 -16.29 2.33
C GLU A 146 -8.33 -16.81 2.45
N HIS A 147 -8.65 -17.85 1.68
CA HIS A 147 -9.80 -18.71 1.98
C HIS A 147 -9.30 -20.13 2.28
N SER A 148 -9.66 -20.61 3.47
CA SER A 148 -9.75 -22.03 3.80
C SER A 148 -11.14 -22.54 3.47
#